data_AF-A0A9P1BUZ2-F1
#
_entry.id   AF-A0A9P1BUZ2-F1
#
_cell.length_a   1.000
_cell.length_b   1.000
_cell.length_c   1.000
_cell.angle_alpha   90.00
_cell.angle_beta   90.00
_cell.angle_gamma   90.00
#
_symmetry.space_group_name_H-M   'P 1'
#
loop_
_entity.id
_entity.type
_entity.pdbx_description
1 polymer ?
#
loop_
_entity_poly.entity_id
_entity_poly.type
_entity_poly.pdbx_seq_one_letter_code
_entity_poly.pdbx_strand_id
1 'polypeptide(L)'
;MDEVMQTLRDLGYMVVVHLLNPTDLGEPVSRPRYYFVGVRQDVAIVGEEVAQGMYNHIWQRLKSSSGPAVPLGKRLLPAEHKLVLENQSLRQQRWEDAKAANFGGDSRSQKWKQRHAAWQLEHAESQIQPDPSMPSPDELFLHLPRERDVWKNLLTDKSMPRLAVADLSQSLGRVPLRSDCTPTITPGSHVVVSEARRMLAPMEKLLLHCLPVHTMSFEGITDAELEDMGGNMMHLQTVGVAMLVAIALVDWAQPGSRCGRLPQEGNMVLAVHAVPSAPMPAARKKSLTAAEKKLERQLRERFGLKVGIKRRVKVDASRLKSQKKVKLPCLPLHKACLRGTRWAG
;
A
#
# COMPACT_ATOMS: atom_id res chain seq x y z
N MET A 1 -12.62 7.54 12.54
CA MET A 1 -13.61 7.25 11.48
C MET A 1 -14.65 8.37 11.45
N ASP A 2 -15.20 8.74 12.60
CA ASP A 2 -16.28 9.74 12.72
C ASP A 2 -15.90 11.12 12.16
N GLU A 3 -14.68 11.62 12.40
CA GLU A 3 -14.21 12.90 11.83
C GLU A 3 -14.19 12.90 10.29
N VAL A 4 -13.76 11.79 9.68
CA VAL A 4 -13.71 11.64 8.21
C VAL A 4 -15.13 11.60 7.65
N MET A 5 -16.02 10.84 8.29
CA MET A 5 -17.43 10.77 7.91
C MET A 5 -18.13 12.12 8.02
N GLN A 6 -17.90 12.85 9.12
CA GLN A 6 -18.47 14.17 9.32
C GLN A 6 -17.98 15.14 8.25
N THR A 7 -16.67 15.17 7.98
CA THR A 7 -16.09 16.03 6.93
C THR A 7 -16.72 15.76 5.57
N LEU A 8 -16.93 14.49 5.19
CA LEU A 8 -17.55 14.15 3.91
C LEU A 8 -19.03 14.54 3.87
N ARG A 9 -19.77 14.39 4.99
CA ARG A 9 -21.17 14.83 5.10
C ARG A 9 -21.30 16.35 5.00
N ASP A 10 -20.41 17.09 5.64
CA ASP A 10 -20.37 18.56 5.57
C ASP A 10 -20.10 19.05 4.15
N LEU A 11 -19.39 18.25 3.34
CA LEU A 11 -19.15 18.50 1.91
C LEU A 11 -20.34 18.08 1.01
N GLY A 12 -21.47 17.68 1.60
CA GLY A 12 -22.68 17.30 0.87
C GLY A 12 -22.66 15.86 0.33
N TYR A 13 -21.87 14.97 0.92
CA TYR A 13 -21.89 13.54 0.59
C TYR A 13 -22.71 12.75 1.60
N MET A 14 -23.48 11.81 1.09
CA MET A 14 -23.87 10.60 1.82
C MET A 14 -22.69 9.64 1.76
N VAL A 15 -22.32 9.02 2.88
CA VAL A 15 -21.19 8.09 2.91
C VAL A 15 -21.58 6.77 3.55
N VAL A 16 -21.28 5.68 2.85
CA VAL A 16 -21.40 4.32 3.39
C VAL A 16 -20.01 3.71 3.51
N VAL A 17 -19.80 2.90 4.55
CA VAL A 17 -18.49 2.32 4.84
C VAL A 17 -18.61 0.82 4.98
N HIS A 18 -17.68 0.08 4.38
CA HIS A 18 -17.61 -1.35 4.57
C HIS A 18 -16.17 -1.87 4.63
N LEU A 19 -15.94 -2.86 5.49
CA LEU A 19 -14.69 -3.59 5.55
C LEU A 19 -14.73 -4.71 4.52
N LEU A 20 -13.94 -4.58 3.46
CA LEU A 20 -13.82 -5.61 2.43
C LEU A 20 -12.48 -6.33 2.59
N ASN A 21 -12.50 -7.65 2.45
CA ASN A 21 -11.31 -8.49 2.43
C ASN A 21 -11.42 -9.50 1.28
N PRO A 22 -10.43 -9.62 0.38
CA PRO A 22 -10.53 -10.53 -0.78
C PRO A 22 -10.74 -12.00 -0.41
N THR A 23 -10.27 -12.43 0.77
CA THR A 23 -10.53 -13.79 1.28
C THR A 23 -12.02 -14.07 1.44
N ASP A 24 -12.85 -13.05 1.69
CA ASP A 24 -14.30 -13.19 1.77
C ASP A 24 -14.95 -13.54 0.41
N LEU A 25 -14.23 -13.31 -0.69
CA LEU A 25 -14.63 -13.67 -2.05
C LEU A 25 -13.91 -14.93 -2.56
N GLY A 26 -13.20 -15.63 -1.67
CA GLY A 26 -12.45 -16.83 -2.00
C GLY A 26 -11.07 -16.58 -2.63
N GLU A 27 -10.55 -15.35 -2.63
CA GLU A 27 -9.23 -15.06 -3.20
C GLU A 27 -8.10 -15.29 -2.16
N PRO A 28 -6.95 -15.88 -2.56
CA PRO A 28 -5.90 -16.29 -1.64
C PRO A 28 -4.94 -15.15 -1.25
N VAL A 29 -5.49 -13.97 -0.95
CA VAL A 29 -4.76 -12.82 -0.42
C VAL A 29 -5.55 -12.09 0.65
N SER A 30 -4.98 -11.97 1.85
CA SER A 30 -5.59 -11.21 2.93
C SER A 30 -5.23 -9.74 2.81
N ARG A 31 -6.23 -8.90 2.54
CA ARG A 31 -6.06 -7.44 2.46
C ARG A 31 -7.31 -6.72 2.98
N PRO A 32 -7.64 -6.85 4.28
CA PRO A 32 -8.78 -6.16 4.86
C PRO A 32 -8.57 -4.64 4.76
N ARG A 33 -9.53 -3.93 4.14
CA ARG A 33 -9.52 -2.47 4.00
C ARG A 33 -10.92 -1.91 4.16
N TYR A 34 -11.02 -0.77 4.84
CA TYR A 34 -12.26 0.02 4.86
C TYR A 34 -12.39 0.79 3.56
N TYR A 35 -13.51 0.61 2.87
CA TYR A 35 -13.89 1.37 1.69
C TYR A 35 -14.97 2.36 2.07
N PHE A 36 -14.69 3.64 1.83
CA PHE A 36 -15.63 4.74 1.98
C PHE A 36 -16.24 5.02 0.61
N VAL A 37 -17.53 4.74 0.46
CA VAL A 37 -18.26 5.02 -0.78
C VAL A 37 -19.10 6.27 -0.52
N GLY A 38 -18.63 7.38 -1.07
CA GLY A 38 -19.30 8.68 -0.99
C GLY A 38 -20.11 8.96 -2.25
N VAL A 39 -21.37 9.32 -2.09
CA VAL A 39 -22.27 9.78 -3.15
C VAL A 39 -22.80 11.15 -2.78
N ARG A 40 -22.83 12.08 -3.71
CA ARG A 40 -23.38 13.41 -3.42
C ARG A 40 -24.87 13.30 -3.06
N GLN A 41 -25.29 13.99 -2.02
CA GLN A 41 -26.65 13.92 -1.48
C GLN A 41 -27.72 14.37 -2.49
N ASP A 42 -27.41 15.36 -3.33
CA ASP A 42 -28.34 15.92 -4.31
C ASP A 42 -28.66 14.97 -5.49
N VAL A 43 -27.88 13.90 -5.64
CA VAL A 43 -28.06 12.89 -6.70
C VAL A 43 -28.13 11.48 -6.13
N ALA A 44 -28.29 11.32 -4.82
CA ALA A 44 -28.45 10.02 -4.20
C ALA A 44 -29.87 9.49 -4.43
N ILE A 45 -30.03 8.23 -4.87
CA ILE A 45 -31.36 7.61 -5.05
C ILE A 45 -32.04 7.36 -3.69
N VAL A 46 -31.24 7.08 -2.66
CA VAL A 46 -31.70 6.68 -1.32
C VAL A 46 -30.90 7.40 -0.24
N GLY A 47 -31.42 7.40 1.00
CA GLY A 47 -30.70 7.92 2.17
C GLY A 47 -29.59 7.00 2.68
N GLU A 48 -28.72 7.55 3.56
CA GLU A 48 -27.50 6.89 4.04
C GLU A 48 -27.74 5.52 4.69
N GLU A 49 -28.76 5.40 5.54
CA GLU A 49 -29.09 4.15 6.22
C GLU A 49 -29.49 3.04 5.24
N VAL A 50 -30.34 3.39 4.25
CA VAL A 50 -30.78 2.46 3.22
C VAL A 50 -29.59 2.06 2.33
N ALA A 51 -28.75 3.01 1.93
CA ALA A 51 -27.54 2.75 1.17
C ALA A 51 -26.58 1.82 1.92
N GLN A 52 -26.39 2.01 3.23
CA GLN A 52 -25.55 1.16 4.06
C GLN A 52 -26.13 -0.25 4.16
N GLY A 53 -27.46 -0.38 4.32
CA GLY A 53 -28.17 -1.66 4.29
C GLY A 53 -28.00 -2.39 2.95
N MET A 54 -28.11 -1.68 1.83
CA MET A 54 -27.88 -2.21 0.49
C MET A 54 -26.44 -2.70 0.33
N TYR A 55 -25.44 -1.90 0.75
CA TYR A 55 -24.03 -2.29 0.65
C TYR A 55 -23.75 -3.56 1.46
N ASN A 56 -24.22 -3.61 2.70
CA ASN A 56 -24.11 -4.81 3.54
C ASN A 56 -24.77 -6.02 2.88
N HIS A 57 -25.98 -5.85 2.33
CA HIS A 57 -26.69 -6.93 1.64
C HIS A 57 -25.93 -7.45 0.42
N ILE A 58 -25.46 -6.55 -0.44
CA ILE A 58 -24.68 -6.88 -1.65
C ILE A 58 -23.42 -7.64 -1.26
N TRP A 59 -22.67 -7.16 -0.27
CA TRP A 59 -21.46 -7.84 0.16
C TRP A 59 -21.74 -9.23 0.73
N GLN A 60 -22.74 -9.37 1.60
CA GLN A 60 -23.12 -10.69 2.15
C GLN A 60 -23.58 -11.68 1.07
N ARG A 61 -24.32 -11.20 0.06
CA ARG A 61 -24.70 -12.00 -1.11
C ARG A 61 -23.48 -12.44 -1.89
N LEU A 62 -22.53 -11.54 -2.15
CA LEU A 62 -21.30 -11.87 -2.85
C LEU A 62 -20.52 -12.96 -2.11
N LYS A 63 -20.31 -12.82 -0.79
CA LYS A 63 -19.68 -13.86 0.05
C LYS A 63 -20.36 -15.22 -0.05
N SER A 64 -21.69 -15.23 -0.05
CA SER A 64 -22.49 -16.45 -0.11
C SER A 64 -22.48 -17.09 -1.51
N SER A 65 -22.27 -16.28 -2.55
CA SER A 65 -22.22 -16.71 -3.95
C SER A 65 -20.80 -17.01 -4.45
N SER A 66 -19.77 -16.48 -3.80
CA SER A 66 -18.39 -16.86 -4.08
C SER A 66 -18.27 -18.35 -3.82
N GLY A 67 -17.81 -19.07 -4.84
CA GLY A 67 -17.60 -20.51 -4.76
C GLY A 67 -16.52 -20.89 -3.76
N PRO A 68 -15.99 -22.12 -3.82
CA PRO A 68 -14.89 -22.52 -2.95
C PRO A 68 -13.69 -21.58 -3.12
N ALA A 69 -12.97 -21.35 -2.03
CA ALA A 69 -11.75 -20.55 -2.04
C ALA A 69 -10.76 -21.08 -3.08
N VAL A 70 -10.21 -20.18 -3.89
CA VAL A 70 -9.21 -20.49 -4.90
C VAL A 70 -7.89 -20.81 -4.18
N PRO A 71 -7.33 -22.02 -4.37
CA PRO A 71 -6.05 -22.35 -3.76
C PRO A 71 -4.95 -21.38 -4.19
N LEU A 72 -4.06 -21.00 -3.27
CA LEU A 72 -2.98 -20.05 -3.55
C LEU A 72 -2.16 -20.44 -4.78
N GLY A 73 -1.76 -21.71 -4.90
CA GLY A 73 -1.00 -22.23 -6.03
C GLY A 73 -1.68 -22.02 -7.40
N LYS A 74 -3.01 -21.90 -7.46
CA LYS A 74 -3.75 -21.60 -8.71
C LYS A 74 -3.66 -20.13 -9.13
N ARG A 75 -3.25 -19.22 -8.23
CA ARG A 75 -2.99 -17.80 -8.52
C ARG A 75 -1.51 -17.49 -8.72
N LEU A 76 -0.63 -18.47 -8.53
CA LEU A 76 0.80 -18.33 -8.77
C LEU A 76 1.16 -18.74 -10.20
N LEU A 77 2.30 -18.24 -10.67
CA LEU A 77 2.87 -18.68 -11.93
C LEU A 77 3.45 -20.10 -11.76
N PRO A 78 3.44 -20.93 -12.82
CA PRO A 78 4.14 -22.21 -12.81
C PRO A 78 5.63 -22.03 -12.46
N ALA A 79 6.25 -23.03 -11.85
CA ALA A 79 7.64 -22.95 -11.40
C ALA A 79 8.63 -22.75 -12.57
N GLU A 80 8.29 -23.32 -13.72
CA GLU A 80 9.00 -23.25 -14.99
C GLU A 80 8.71 -21.96 -15.79
N HIS A 81 7.82 -21.09 -15.31
CA HIS A 81 7.51 -19.85 -15.99
C HIS A 81 8.74 -18.92 -16.03
N LYS A 82 9.01 -18.31 -17.19
CA LYS A 82 10.18 -17.43 -17.42
C LYS A 82 10.41 -16.42 -16.29
N LEU A 83 9.38 -15.66 -15.91
CA LEU A 83 9.48 -14.66 -14.84
C LEU A 83 9.82 -15.25 -13.46
N VAL A 84 9.39 -16.49 -13.18
CA VAL A 84 9.75 -17.18 -11.94
C VAL A 84 11.22 -17.59 -11.99
N LEU A 85 11.66 -18.19 -13.10
CA LEU A 85 13.05 -18.62 -13.30
C LEU A 85 14.04 -17.44 -13.27
N GLU A 86 13.70 -16.31 -13.89
CA GLU A 86 14.51 -15.09 -13.87
C GLU A 86 14.62 -14.54 -12.44
N ASN A 87 13.51 -14.48 -11.71
CA ASN A 87 13.51 -14.03 -10.32
C ASN A 87 14.32 -14.98 -9.42
N GLN A 88 14.15 -16.30 -9.57
CA GLN A 88 14.93 -17.31 -8.83
C GLN A 88 16.43 -17.18 -9.11
N SER A 89 16.82 -17.03 -10.38
CA SER A 89 18.23 -16.83 -10.76
C SER A 89 18.83 -15.58 -10.11
N LEU A 90 18.10 -14.45 -10.11
CA LEU A 90 18.56 -13.22 -9.46
C LEU A 90 18.70 -13.38 -7.94
N ARG A 91 17.75 -14.09 -7.30
CA ARG A 91 17.82 -14.36 -5.86
C ARG A 91 18.95 -15.31 -5.51
N GLN A 92 19.18 -16.33 -6.33
CA GLN A 92 20.30 -17.24 -6.18
C GLN A 92 21.62 -16.48 -6.25
N GLN A 93 21.80 -15.61 -7.24
CA GLN A 93 23.00 -14.77 -7.33
C GLN A 93 23.22 -13.94 -6.06
N ARG A 94 22.18 -13.25 -5.56
CA ARG A 94 22.25 -12.49 -4.30
C ARG A 94 22.59 -13.37 -3.10
N TRP A 95 22.09 -14.60 -3.07
CA TRP A 95 22.40 -15.57 -2.03
C TRP A 95 23.86 -16.05 -2.13
N GLU A 96 24.37 -16.31 -3.33
CA GLU A 96 25.77 -16.68 -3.57
C GLU A 96 26.72 -15.55 -3.13
N ASP A 97 26.43 -14.32 -3.52
CA ASP A 97 27.18 -13.12 -3.10
C ASP A 97 27.17 -12.96 -1.58
N ALA A 98 25.98 -13.11 -0.96
CA ALA A 98 25.85 -13.04 0.50
C ALA A 98 26.61 -14.18 1.18
N LYS A 99 26.54 -15.41 0.65
CA LYS A 99 27.26 -16.58 1.18
C LYS A 99 28.78 -16.38 1.11
N ALA A 100 29.30 -15.86 -0.01
CA ALA A 100 30.71 -15.51 -0.15
C ALA A 100 31.15 -14.45 0.88
N ALA A 101 30.24 -13.55 1.24
CA ALA A 101 30.44 -12.55 2.30
C ALA A 101 30.08 -13.06 3.72
N ASN A 102 29.94 -14.37 3.95
CA ASN A 102 29.51 -14.97 5.22
C ASN A 102 28.21 -14.34 5.78
N PHE A 103 27.29 -14.02 4.88
CA PHE A 103 26.02 -13.33 5.11
C PHE A 103 26.15 -12.01 5.87
N GLY A 104 27.33 -11.35 5.84
CA GLY A 104 27.54 -10.04 6.46
C GLY A 104 27.52 -10.04 8.00
N GLY A 105 28.01 -11.12 8.62
CA GLY A 105 28.14 -11.20 10.08
C GLY A 105 29.15 -10.19 10.63
N ASP A 106 28.71 -9.23 11.45
CA ASP A 106 29.16 -9.09 12.87
C ASP A 106 28.65 -7.84 13.61
N SER A 107 27.51 -7.25 13.25
CA SER A 107 26.92 -6.21 14.12
C SER A 107 26.25 -6.87 15.33
N ARG A 108 26.92 -6.83 16.48
CA ARG A 108 26.40 -7.25 17.80
C ARG A 108 25.19 -6.42 18.29
N SER A 109 24.84 -5.33 17.60
CA SER A 109 23.82 -4.36 18.04
C SER A 109 22.56 -4.32 17.18
N GLN A 110 22.23 -5.40 16.46
CA GLN A 110 21.01 -5.40 15.66
C GLN A 110 19.79 -5.70 16.53
N LYS A 111 18.91 -4.69 16.68
CA LYS A 111 17.64 -4.76 17.44
C LYS A 111 16.81 -6.02 17.15
N TRP A 112 16.87 -6.55 15.93
CA TRP A 112 16.15 -7.76 15.56
C TRP A 112 16.68 -9.01 16.27
N LYS A 113 18.00 -9.13 16.52
CA LYS A 113 18.59 -10.27 17.23
C LYS A 113 18.05 -10.38 18.66
N GLN A 114 17.99 -9.24 19.37
CA GLN A 114 17.41 -9.17 20.71
C GLN A 114 15.92 -9.55 20.70
N ARG A 115 15.17 -9.09 19.69
CA ARG A 115 13.76 -9.43 19.52
C ARG A 115 13.56 -10.93 19.27
N HIS A 116 14.41 -11.53 18.43
CA HIS A 116 14.33 -12.95 18.12
C HIS A 116 14.72 -13.80 19.33
N ALA A 117 15.75 -13.41 20.09
CA ALA A 117 16.10 -14.08 21.34
C ALA A 117 14.96 -14.00 22.37
N ALA A 118 14.30 -12.85 22.53
CA ALA A 118 13.14 -12.71 23.40
C ALA A 118 11.97 -13.61 22.93
N TRP A 119 11.69 -13.61 21.64
CA TRP A 119 10.67 -14.47 21.04
C TRP A 119 10.97 -15.96 21.28
N GLN A 120 12.23 -16.40 21.12
CA GLN A 120 12.66 -17.77 21.38
C GLN A 120 12.43 -18.18 22.84
N LEU A 121 12.71 -17.28 23.79
CA LEU A 121 12.43 -17.52 25.21
C LEU A 121 10.93 -17.68 25.46
N GLU A 122 10.10 -16.83 24.85
CA GLU A 122 8.63 -16.92 24.93
C GLU A 122 8.08 -18.22 24.31
N HIS A 123 8.76 -18.79 23.31
CA HIS A 123 8.30 -19.95 22.54
C HIS A 123 9.12 -21.22 22.81
N ALA A 124 9.91 -21.25 23.88
CA ALA A 124 10.85 -22.35 24.18
C ALA A 124 10.15 -23.71 24.31
N GLU A 125 8.96 -23.74 24.93
CA GLU A 125 8.14 -24.96 25.12
C GLU A 125 7.42 -25.42 23.84
N SER A 126 7.42 -24.58 22.80
CA SER A 126 6.81 -24.86 21.51
C SER A 126 7.81 -25.32 20.46
N GLN A 127 9.11 -25.38 20.80
CA GLN A 127 10.15 -25.78 19.87
C GLN A 127 10.08 -27.28 19.55
N ILE A 128 10.14 -27.61 18.26
CA ILE A 128 10.16 -28.94 17.68
C ILE A 128 11.30 -29.04 16.67
N GLN A 129 11.64 -30.28 16.28
CA GLN A 129 12.55 -30.46 15.15
C GLN A 129 11.91 -29.92 13.86
N PRO A 130 12.70 -29.25 12.99
CA PRO A 130 12.19 -28.76 11.71
C PRO A 130 11.61 -29.90 10.88
N ASP A 131 10.44 -29.69 10.30
CA ASP A 131 9.86 -30.63 9.34
C ASP A 131 10.76 -30.71 8.09
N PRO A 132 11.30 -31.89 7.74
CA PRO A 132 12.20 -32.04 6.59
C PRO A 132 11.51 -31.80 5.24
N SER A 133 10.17 -31.81 5.19
CA SER A 133 9.43 -31.47 3.96
C SER A 133 9.48 -29.97 3.65
N MET A 134 9.73 -29.13 4.66
CA MET A 134 9.77 -27.68 4.51
C MET A 134 11.07 -27.20 3.88
N PRO A 135 11.03 -26.18 2.99
CA PRO A 135 12.23 -25.69 2.34
C PRO A 135 13.14 -24.98 3.35
N SER A 136 14.43 -25.28 3.29
CA SER A 136 15.45 -24.61 4.10
C SER A 136 15.66 -23.15 3.65
N PRO A 137 16.29 -22.30 4.49
CA PRO A 137 16.67 -20.94 4.09
C PRO A 137 17.54 -20.88 2.82
N ASP A 138 18.32 -21.93 2.55
CA ASP A 138 19.18 -21.99 1.37
C ASP A 138 18.41 -22.36 0.11
N GLU A 139 17.48 -23.31 0.20
CA GLU A 139 16.57 -23.63 -0.90
C GLU A 139 15.66 -22.45 -1.29
N LEU A 140 15.36 -21.55 -0.35
CA LEU A 140 14.59 -20.33 -0.59
C LEU A 140 15.43 -19.13 -1.06
N PHE A 141 16.76 -19.29 -1.18
CA PHE A 141 17.70 -18.20 -1.47
C PHE A 141 17.52 -16.99 -0.53
N LEU A 142 17.39 -17.25 0.77
CA LEU A 142 17.34 -16.20 1.80
C LEU A 142 18.74 -15.66 2.02
N HIS A 143 19.03 -14.47 1.52
CA HIS A 143 20.36 -13.85 1.57
C HIS A 143 20.56 -12.95 2.80
N LEU A 144 19.48 -12.45 3.43
CA LEU A 144 19.59 -11.61 4.63
C LEU A 144 19.62 -12.46 5.91
N PRO A 145 20.58 -12.25 6.85
CA PRO A 145 20.64 -12.99 8.11
C PRO A 145 19.34 -13.00 8.90
N ARG A 146 18.66 -11.84 8.95
CA ARG A 146 17.38 -11.69 9.66
C ARG A 146 16.32 -12.62 9.08
N GLU A 147 16.20 -12.72 7.77
CA GLU A 147 15.19 -13.57 7.11
C GLU A 147 15.45 -15.04 7.34
N ARG A 148 16.73 -15.42 7.23
CA ARG A 148 17.19 -16.78 7.54
C ARG A 148 16.83 -17.16 8.97
N ASP A 149 17.06 -16.24 9.91
CA ASP A 149 16.76 -16.46 11.32
C ASP A 149 15.25 -16.50 11.60
N VAL A 150 14.45 -15.60 11.01
CA VAL A 150 12.97 -15.67 11.09
C VAL A 150 12.48 -17.02 10.59
N TRP A 151 12.89 -17.42 9.38
CA TRP A 151 12.40 -18.66 8.77
C TRP A 151 12.77 -19.89 9.58
N LYS A 152 14.02 -20.00 10.06
CA LYS A 152 14.45 -21.12 10.92
C LYS A 152 13.59 -21.24 12.18
N ASN A 153 13.33 -20.12 12.85
CA ASN A 153 12.51 -20.10 14.07
C ASN A 153 11.04 -20.44 13.80
N LEU A 154 10.50 -20.04 12.64
CA LEU A 154 9.15 -20.43 12.24
C LEU A 154 9.06 -21.94 11.94
N LEU A 155 10.09 -22.54 11.35
CA LEU A 155 10.13 -23.98 11.06
C LEU A 155 10.22 -24.85 12.32
N THR A 156 10.70 -24.30 13.42
CA THR A 156 10.87 -25.04 14.68
C THR A 156 9.73 -24.80 15.65
N ASP A 157 8.71 -24.01 15.33
CA ASP A 157 7.61 -23.73 16.27
C ASP A 157 6.36 -24.54 15.92
N LYS A 158 5.95 -25.42 16.85
CA LYS A 158 4.78 -26.30 16.69
C LYS A 158 3.46 -25.56 16.53
N SER A 159 3.40 -24.29 16.96
CA SER A 159 2.22 -23.44 16.83
C SER A 159 2.07 -22.85 15.44
N MET A 160 3.10 -22.97 14.59
CA MET A 160 3.09 -22.41 13.24
C MET A 160 2.39 -23.35 12.26
N PRO A 161 1.63 -22.83 11.29
CA PRO A 161 0.97 -23.65 10.30
C PRO A 161 1.98 -24.35 9.40
N ARG A 162 1.82 -25.67 9.20
CA ARG A 162 2.73 -26.47 8.37
C ARG A 162 2.79 -25.99 6.91
N LEU A 163 1.68 -25.52 6.35
CA LEU A 163 1.63 -24.85 5.05
C LEU A 163 1.86 -23.34 5.23
N ALA A 164 3.08 -22.96 5.59
CA ALA A 164 3.38 -21.57 5.92
C ALA A 164 3.49 -20.68 4.67
N VAL A 165 2.76 -19.55 4.70
CA VAL A 165 3.02 -18.37 3.87
C VAL A 165 3.42 -17.22 4.78
N ALA A 166 4.64 -16.73 4.64
CA ALA A 166 5.22 -15.77 5.58
C ALA A 166 5.79 -14.56 4.84
N ASP A 167 5.47 -13.34 5.29
CA ASP A 167 6.19 -12.14 4.85
C ASP A 167 7.43 -11.93 5.72
N LEU A 168 8.57 -12.37 5.20
CA LEU A 168 9.85 -12.27 5.87
C LEU A 168 10.41 -10.86 5.90
N SER A 169 9.72 -9.81 5.42
CA SER A 169 10.16 -8.42 5.53
C SER A 169 10.26 -7.93 6.99
N GLN A 170 9.54 -8.57 7.92
CA GLN A 170 9.48 -8.22 9.34
C GLN A 170 10.19 -9.23 10.25
N SER A 171 10.58 -8.78 11.44
CA SER A 171 11.22 -9.62 12.48
C SER A 171 10.20 -10.50 13.22
N LEU A 172 10.68 -11.51 13.97
CA LEU A 172 9.83 -12.34 14.83
C LEU A 172 8.95 -11.51 15.78
N GLY A 173 7.76 -12.02 16.07
CA GLY A 173 6.69 -11.32 16.78
C GLY A 173 6.00 -10.21 15.98
N ARG A 174 6.41 -9.96 14.73
CA ARG A 174 5.73 -9.07 13.78
C ARG A 174 5.56 -9.67 12.38
N VAL A 175 6.14 -10.85 12.16
CA VAL A 175 6.07 -11.57 10.88
C VAL A 175 4.62 -11.94 10.59
N PRO A 176 4.01 -11.42 9.52
CA PRO A 176 2.70 -11.86 9.07
C PRO A 176 2.79 -13.30 8.55
N LEU A 177 1.97 -14.20 9.10
CA LEU A 177 1.93 -15.61 8.78
C LEU A 177 0.50 -16.06 8.48
N ARG A 178 0.36 -16.94 7.49
CA ARG A 178 -0.90 -17.55 7.07
C ARG A 178 -0.68 -19.00 6.66
N SER A 179 -1.75 -19.79 6.70
CA SER A 179 -1.74 -21.22 6.33
C SER A 179 -2.36 -21.52 4.96
N ASP A 180 -3.17 -20.59 4.47
CA ASP A 180 -4.18 -20.80 3.43
C ASP A 180 -4.14 -19.72 2.33
N CYS A 181 -3.64 -18.53 2.67
CA CYS A 181 -3.56 -17.38 1.79
C CYS A 181 -2.26 -16.61 2.00
N THR A 182 -2.00 -15.60 1.18
CA THR A 182 -0.93 -14.65 1.47
C THR A 182 -1.36 -13.64 2.54
N PRO A 183 -0.44 -13.21 3.44
CA PRO A 183 -0.68 -12.01 4.23
C PRO A 183 -0.82 -10.79 3.31
N THR A 184 -1.17 -9.63 3.88
CA THR A 184 -1.22 -8.39 3.10
C THR A 184 0.13 -8.13 2.43
N ILE A 185 0.12 -8.16 1.09
CA ILE A 185 1.28 -7.83 0.27
C ILE A 185 1.51 -6.32 0.34
N THR A 186 2.63 -5.92 0.89
CA THR A 186 3.04 -4.50 0.98
C THR A 186 4.19 -4.22 0.02
N PRO A 187 4.45 -2.95 -0.32
CA PRO A 187 5.65 -2.61 -1.08
C PRO A 187 6.90 -3.15 -0.40
N GLY A 188 7.77 -3.83 -1.17
CA GLY A 188 8.97 -4.48 -0.65
C GLY A 188 8.73 -5.68 0.29
N SER A 189 7.52 -6.26 0.34
CA SER A 189 7.28 -7.48 1.12
C SER A 189 8.05 -8.66 0.53
N HIS A 190 8.61 -9.50 1.39
CA HIS A 190 9.39 -10.68 1.04
C HIS A 190 8.59 -11.94 1.41
N VAL A 191 7.56 -12.22 0.61
CA VAL A 191 6.59 -13.29 0.89
C VAL A 191 7.12 -14.62 0.39
N VAL A 192 7.37 -15.54 1.32
CA VAL A 192 7.69 -16.96 1.05
C VAL A 192 6.40 -17.75 0.99
N VAL A 193 6.29 -18.64 0.01
CA VAL A 193 5.25 -19.66 -0.09
C VAL A 193 5.94 -21.02 -0.01
N SER A 194 5.76 -21.71 1.12
CA SER A 194 6.42 -22.99 1.41
C SER A 194 6.11 -24.08 0.39
N GLU A 195 4.84 -24.25 0.03
CA GLU A 195 4.38 -25.22 -0.98
C GLU A 195 5.02 -24.96 -2.35
N ALA A 196 5.19 -23.69 -2.71
CA ALA A 196 5.83 -23.27 -3.95
C ALA A 196 7.37 -23.32 -3.89
N ARG A 197 7.93 -23.59 -2.71
CA ARG A 197 9.37 -23.61 -2.37
C ARG A 197 10.13 -22.37 -2.83
N ARG A 198 9.49 -21.20 -2.78
CA ARG A 198 10.10 -19.94 -3.24
C ARG A 198 9.48 -18.70 -2.61
N MET A 199 10.10 -17.55 -2.87
CA MET A 199 9.43 -16.26 -2.71
C MET A 199 8.54 -15.92 -3.91
N LEU A 200 7.49 -15.15 -3.66
CA LEU A 200 6.65 -14.59 -4.72
C LEU A 200 7.49 -13.74 -5.68
N ALA A 201 7.35 -14.01 -6.98
CA ALA A 201 7.87 -13.15 -8.02
C ALA A 201 7.09 -11.82 -8.04
N PRO A 202 7.69 -10.70 -8.50
CA PRO A 202 7.02 -9.40 -8.58
C PRO A 202 5.69 -9.45 -9.33
N MET A 203 5.63 -10.18 -10.44
CA MET A 203 4.40 -10.34 -11.23
C MET A 203 3.30 -11.12 -10.48
N GLU A 204 3.67 -12.09 -9.64
CA GLU A 204 2.71 -12.86 -8.84
C GLU A 204 2.00 -11.97 -7.81
N LYS A 205 2.66 -10.91 -7.32
CA LYS A 205 2.04 -9.91 -6.42
C LYS A 205 0.89 -9.17 -7.10
N LEU A 206 1.00 -8.88 -8.40
CA LEU A 206 -0.07 -8.27 -9.21
C LEU A 206 -1.19 -9.26 -9.52
N LEU A 207 -0.84 -10.50 -9.87
CA LEU A 207 -1.79 -11.58 -10.13
C LEU A 207 -2.69 -11.87 -8.92
N LEU A 208 -2.11 -11.87 -7.71
CA LEU A 208 -2.84 -12.08 -6.47
C LEU A 208 -3.86 -10.98 -6.18
N HIS A 209 -3.71 -9.80 -6.79
CA HIS A 209 -4.71 -8.73 -6.74
C HIS A 209 -5.67 -8.73 -7.94
N CYS A 210 -5.71 -9.85 -8.68
CA CYS A 210 -6.49 -10.09 -9.90
C CYS A 210 -6.18 -9.14 -11.05
N LEU A 211 -4.98 -8.57 -11.14
CA LEU A 211 -4.60 -7.81 -12.32
C LEU A 211 -4.55 -8.73 -13.55
N PRO A 212 -5.16 -8.37 -14.70
CA PRO A 212 -5.12 -9.20 -15.90
C PRO A 212 -3.77 -9.06 -16.61
N VAL A 213 -2.69 -9.54 -15.99
CA VAL A 213 -1.31 -9.36 -16.49
C VAL A 213 -1.10 -9.93 -17.90
N HIS A 214 -1.93 -10.90 -18.31
CA HIS A 214 -1.88 -11.51 -19.64
C HIS A 214 -2.41 -10.58 -20.76
N THR A 215 -3.14 -9.53 -20.42
CA THR A 215 -3.66 -8.54 -21.39
C THR A 215 -2.93 -7.20 -21.31
N MET A 216 -1.87 -7.10 -20.50
CA MET A 216 -1.15 -5.85 -20.23
C MET A 216 0.30 -5.98 -20.68
N SER A 217 0.88 -4.88 -21.17
CA SER A 217 2.33 -4.79 -21.43
C SER A 217 3.02 -4.14 -20.25
N PHE A 218 4.10 -4.77 -19.78
CA PHE A 218 4.98 -4.27 -18.72
C PHE A 218 6.38 -3.93 -19.26
N GLU A 219 6.49 -3.67 -20.57
CA GLU A 219 7.76 -3.28 -21.19
C GLU A 219 8.32 -2.01 -20.55
N GLY A 220 9.60 -2.05 -20.20
CA GLY A 220 10.31 -0.94 -19.56
C GLY A 220 10.03 -0.77 -18.06
N ILE A 221 9.20 -1.62 -17.45
CA ILE A 221 8.95 -1.61 -16.00
C ILE A 221 9.90 -2.61 -15.32
N THR A 222 10.60 -2.14 -14.29
CA THR A 222 11.53 -2.96 -13.52
C THR A 222 10.80 -3.85 -12.50
N ASP A 223 11.44 -4.94 -12.08
CA ASP A 223 10.94 -5.80 -11.01
C ASP A 223 10.62 -5.02 -9.73
N ALA A 224 11.47 -4.05 -9.35
CA ALA A 224 11.25 -3.22 -8.17
C ALA A 224 9.98 -2.36 -8.29
N GLU A 225 9.71 -1.82 -9.48
CA GLU A 225 8.47 -1.08 -9.75
C GLU A 225 7.25 -2.00 -9.75
N LEU A 226 7.35 -3.21 -10.32
CA LEU A 226 6.28 -4.22 -10.24
C LEU A 226 5.98 -4.62 -8.79
N GLU A 227 7.00 -4.76 -7.95
CA GLU A 227 6.82 -5.04 -6.52
C GLU A 227 6.13 -3.90 -5.78
N ASP A 228 6.51 -2.64 -6.06
CA ASP A 228 5.85 -1.47 -5.47
C ASP A 228 4.39 -1.36 -5.94
N MET A 229 4.15 -1.59 -7.24
CA MET A 229 2.80 -1.66 -7.80
C MET A 229 1.96 -2.72 -7.10
N GLY A 230 2.46 -3.96 -7.00
CA GLY A 230 1.73 -5.06 -6.33
C GLY A 230 1.46 -4.78 -4.85
N GLY A 231 2.41 -4.16 -4.15
CA GLY A 231 2.24 -3.76 -2.77
C GLY A 231 1.17 -2.67 -2.56
N ASN A 232 1.12 -1.68 -3.44
CA ASN A 232 0.21 -0.54 -3.34
C ASN A 232 -1.18 -0.80 -3.95
N MET A 233 -1.27 -1.77 -4.86
CA MET A 233 -2.48 -2.09 -5.60
C MET A 233 -3.63 -2.53 -4.69
N MET A 234 -4.84 -2.08 -4.99
CA MET A 234 -6.04 -2.60 -4.36
C MET A 234 -6.51 -3.87 -5.10
N HIS A 235 -7.15 -4.79 -4.41
CA HIS A 235 -7.65 -6.01 -5.04
C HIS A 235 -8.83 -5.69 -5.97
N LEU A 236 -8.71 -6.02 -7.27
CA LEU A 236 -9.62 -5.52 -8.32
C LEU A 236 -11.08 -5.82 -8.04
N GLN A 237 -11.40 -7.05 -7.64
CA GLN A 237 -12.80 -7.42 -7.38
C GLN A 237 -13.40 -6.63 -6.22
N THR A 238 -12.64 -6.39 -5.15
CA THR A 238 -13.14 -5.64 -3.98
C THR A 238 -13.40 -4.17 -4.32
N VAL A 239 -12.49 -3.56 -5.10
CA VAL A 239 -12.67 -2.20 -5.61
C VAL A 239 -13.85 -2.14 -6.57
N GLY A 240 -13.97 -3.12 -7.47
CA GLY A 240 -15.06 -3.23 -8.43
C GLY A 240 -16.42 -3.23 -7.73
N VAL A 241 -16.55 -3.99 -6.64
CA VAL A 241 -17.79 -3.99 -5.83
C VAL A 241 -18.06 -2.61 -5.22
N ALA A 242 -17.07 -1.97 -4.60
CA ALA A 242 -17.23 -0.64 -4.03
C ALA A 242 -17.65 0.40 -5.09
N MET A 243 -17.05 0.33 -6.29
CA MET A 243 -17.39 1.20 -7.43
C MET A 243 -18.79 0.92 -7.96
N LEU A 244 -19.20 -0.34 -8.08
CA LEU A 244 -20.55 -0.70 -8.54
C LEU A 244 -21.62 -0.24 -7.55
N VAL A 245 -21.38 -0.38 -6.25
CA VAL A 245 -22.25 0.17 -5.21
C VAL A 245 -22.34 1.69 -5.33
N ALA A 246 -21.20 2.38 -5.51
CA ALA A 246 -21.19 3.83 -5.71
C ALA A 246 -22.05 4.26 -6.92
N ILE A 247 -21.91 3.58 -8.06
CA ILE A 247 -22.65 3.86 -9.29
C ILE A 247 -24.15 3.57 -9.11
N ALA A 248 -24.49 2.48 -8.42
CA ALA A 248 -25.87 2.05 -8.19
C ALA A 248 -26.65 2.98 -7.24
N LEU A 249 -25.95 3.77 -6.43
CA LEU A 249 -26.55 4.73 -5.50
C LEU A 249 -26.82 6.11 -6.13
N VAL A 250 -26.36 6.36 -7.37
CA VAL A 250 -26.52 7.65 -8.08
C VAL A 250 -27.78 7.64 -8.95
N ASP A 251 -28.63 8.65 -8.77
CA ASP A 251 -29.77 8.94 -9.64
C ASP A 251 -29.28 9.63 -10.92
N TRP A 252 -29.06 8.82 -11.96
CA TRP A 252 -28.60 9.28 -13.27
C TRP A 252 -29.65 10.07 -14.07
N ALA A 253 -30.91 10.12 -13.61
CA ALA A 253 -31.93 10.97 -14.19
C ALA A 253 -31.77 12.43 -13.75
N GLN A 254 -31.14 12.69 -12.59
CA GLN A 254 -30.93 14.05 -12.11
C GLN A 254 -29.93 14.80 -13.00
N PRO A 255 -30.21 16.06 -13.39
CA PRO A 255 -29.26 16.89 -14.13
C PRO A 255 -27.91 17.04 -13.40
N GLY A 256 -27.96 17.07 -12.06
CA GLY A 256 -26.78 17.16 -11.20
C GLY A 256 -25.80 15.98 -11.35
N SER A 257 -26.27 14.80 -11.76
CA SER A 257 -25.43 13.61 -11.94
C SER A 257 -24.44 13.76 -13.11
N ARG A 258 -24.78 14.61 -14.09
CA ARG A 258 -23.97 14.91 -15.29
C ARG A 258 -23.03 16.08 -15.09
N CYS A 259 -23.19 16.82 -13.99
CA CYS A 259 -22.39 17.99 -13.68
C CYS A 259 -21.40 17.68 -12.57
N GLY A 260 -20.11 17.62 -12.91
CA GLY A 260 -19.02 17.49 -11.92
C GLY A 260 -18.83 18.72 -11.02
N ARG A 261 -19.70 19.74 -11.12
CA ARG A 261 -19.68 20.89 -10.21
C ARG A 261 -20.50 20.55 -8.97
N LEU A 262 -19.83 20.60 -7.81
CA LEU A 262 -20.50 20.85 -6.54
C LEU A 262 -21.41 22.08 -6.71
N PRO A 263 -22.61 22.13 -6.11
CA PRO A 263 -23.45 23.32 -6.17
C PRO A 263 -22.63 24.52 -5.65
N GLN A 264 -22.27 25.42 -6.55
CA GLN A 264 -21.90 26.77 -6.19
C GLN A 264 -23.19 27.58 -6.23
N GLU A 265 -23.70 27.96 -5.06
CA GLU A 265 -23.71 29.36 -4.62
C GLU A 265 -24.50 29.50 -3.32
N GLY A 266 -23.80 29.93 -2.27
CA GLY A 266 -24.34 30.14 -0.93
C GLY A 266 -23.31 29.85 0.17
N ASN A 267 -22.15 30.51 0.15
CA ASN A 267 -21.19 30.54 1.27
C ASN A 267 -20.75 29.18 1.87
N MET A 268 -20.04 28.37 1.09
CA MET A 268 -18.91 27.61 1.65
C MET A 268 -17.67 27.86 0.81
N VAL A 269 -17.14 29.08 0.95
CA VAL A 269 -15.70 29.22 0.92
C VAL A 269 -15.22 28.42 2.12
N LEU A 270 -14.72 27.21 1.88
CA LEU A 270 -13.74 26.60 2.78
C LEU A 270 -12.51 27.51 2.72
N ALA A 271 -12.64 28.65 3.37
CA ALA A 271 -11.51 29.29 3.97
C ALA A 271 -11.00 28.19 4.88
N VAL A 272 -9.85 27.64 4.50
CA VAL A 272 -8.89 27.30 5.53
C VAL A 272 -8.74 28.61 6.31
N HIS A 273 -9.57 28.78 7.33
CA HIS A 273 -9.29 29.68 8.41
C HIS A 273 -8.01 29.09 9.00
N ALA A 274 -6.88 29.53 8.43
CA ALA A 274 -5.79 29.94 9.28
C ALA A 274 -6.48 30.80 10.33
N VAL A 275 -6.70 30.20 11.51
CA VAL A 275 -7.09 30.91 12.71
C VAL A 275 -6.26 32.19 12.67
N PRO A 276 -6.88 33.38 12.64
CA PRO A 276 -6.14 34.59 12.89
C PRO A 276 -5.62 34.39 14.30
N SER A 277 -4.37 33.98 14.40
CA SER A 277 -3.67 34.05 15.66
C SER A 277 -3.74 35.53 16.01
N ALA A 278 -4.52 35.85 17.04
CA ALA A 278 -4.29 37.07 17.80
C ALA A 278 -2.76 37.21 17.95
N PRO A 279 -2.20 38.42 17.81
CA PRO A 279 -0.75 38.62 17.89
C PRO A 279 -0.28 38.10 19.24
N MET A 280 0.16 36.85 19.24
CA MET A 280 0.74 36.19 20.39
C MET A 280 2.03 36.96 20.67
N PRO A 281 2.30 37.32 21.93
CA PRO A 281 3.54 37.98 22.29
C PRO A 281 4.70 37.15 21.72
N ALA A 282 5.59 37.82 20.99
CA ALA A 282 6.63 37.20 20.18
C ALA A 282 7.35 36.08 20.95
N ALA A 283 6.94 34.84 20.70
CA ALA A 283 7.59 33.68 21.29
C ALA A 283 9.00 33.62 20.70
N ARG A 284 10.02 33.80 21.56
CA ARG A 284 11.42 33.64 21.21
C ARG A 284 11.58 32.33 20.44
N LYS A 285 11.94 32.41 19.16
CA LYS A 285 12.24 31.25 18.32
C LYS A 285 13.31 30.41 19.03
N LYS A 286 12.92 29.27 19.59
CA LYS A 286 13.90 28.25 20.01
C LYS A 286 14.68 27.84 18.77
N SER A 287 16.01 27.93 18.84
CA SER A 287 16.86 27.44 17.75
C SER A 287 16.67 25.94 17.64
N LEU A 288 16.30 25.46 16.45
CA LEU A 288 16.27 24.04 16.15
C LEU A 288 17.61 23.40 16.51
N THR A 289 17.54 22.27 17.20
CA THR A 289 18.68 21.42 17.51
C THR A 289 19.28 20.87 16.21
N ALA A 290 20.53 20.40 16.26
CA ALA A 290 21.20 19.84 15.09
C ALA A 290 20.46 18.60 14.51
N ALA A 291 19.79 17.82 15.37
CA ALA A 291 18.99 16.67 14.99
C ALA A 291 17.74 17.08 14.19
N GLU A 292 17.03 18.11 14.65
CA GLU A 292 15.83 18.62 13.98
C GLU A 292 16.17 19.24 12.61
N LYS A 293 17.28 19.98 12.51
CA LYS A 293 17.77 20.50 11.22
C LYS A 293 18.14 19.41 10.23
N LYS A 294 18.72 18.29 10.72
CA LYS A 294 19.06 17.13 9.90
C LYS A 294 17.81 16.40 9.40
N LEU A 295 16.83 16.21 10.28
CA LEU A 295 15.55 15.61 9.93
C LEU A 295 14.79 16.45 8.90
N GLU A 296 14.74 17.77 9.11
CA GLU A 296 14.09 18.69 8.19
C GLU A 296 14.77 18.67 6.79
N ARG A 297 16.10 18.59 6.75
CA ARG A 297 16.85 18.45 5.48
C ARG A 297 16.51 17.15 4.77
N GLN A 298 16.48 16.02 5.49
CA GLN A 298 16.13 14.71 4.93
C GLN A 298 14.71 14.68 4.39
N LEU A 299 13.76 15.31 5.09
CA LEU A 299 12.38 15.41 4.62
C LEU A 299 12.28 16.27 3.36
N ARG A 300 12.95 17.44 3.33
CA ARG A 300 12.95 18.33 2.17
C ARG A 300 13.56 17.68 0.93
N GLU A 301 14.66 16.94 1.09
CA GLU A 301 15.29 16.17 0.01
C GLU A 301 14.36 15.05 -0.50
N ARG A 302 13.73 14.30 0.43
CA ARG A 302 12.78 13.22 0.08
C ARG A 302 11.55 13.70 -0.70
N PHE A 303 11.13 14.94 -0.47
CA PHE A 303 9.95 15.54 -1.14
C PHE A 303 10.33 16.53 -2.26
N GLY A 304 11.59 16.55 -2.72
CA GLY A 304 12.02 17.40 -3.85
C GLY A 304 11.94 18.91 -3.58
N LEU A 305 11.84 19.32 -2.31
CA LEU A 305 11.77 20.72 -1.92
C LEU A 305 13.17 21.32 -1.95
N LYS A 306 13.48 22.16 -2.96
CA LYS A 306 14.79 22.82 -3.12
C LYS A 306 15.26 23.45 -1.81
N VAL A 307 16.44 23.03 -1.35
CA VAL A 307 17.15 23.68 -0.24
C VAL A 307 17.59 25.06 -0.72
N GLY A 308 16.87 26.10 -0.30
CA GLY A 308 17.25 27.48 -0.57
C GLY A 308 18.56 27.81 0.12
N ILE A 309 19.69 27.57 -0.55
CA ILE A 309 20.98 28.13 -0.16
C ILE A 309 20.84 29.65 -0.34
N LYS A 310 20.61 30.37 0.76
CA LYS A 310 20.71 31.83 0.78
C LYS A 310 22.18 32.20 0.60
N ARG A 311 22.67 32.23 -0.65
CA ARG A 311 23.85 33.04 -0.98
C ARG A 311 23.47 34.49 -0.69
N ARG A 312 24.16 35.13 0.25
CA ARG A 312 24.09 36.58 0.44
C ARG A 312 24.65 37.24 -0.81
N VAL A 313 23.77 37.57 -1.75
CA VAL A 313 24.07 38.56 -2.79
C VAL A 313 23.75 39.91 -2.16
N LYS A 314 24.78 40.75 -1.95
CA LYS A 314 24.57 42.18 -1.72
C LYS A 314 24.01 42.74 -3.04
N VAL A 315 22.73 43.09 -3.04
CA VAL A 315 22.12 43.85 -4.15
C VAL A 315 22.00 45.28 -3.66
N ASP A 316 22.76 46.18 -4.28
CA ASP A 316 22.64 47.62 -4.12
C ASP A 316 21.22 48.07 -4.51
N ALA A 317 20.59 48.82 -3.62
CA ALA A 317 19.21 49.27 -3.73
C ALA A 317 19.05 50.49 -4.67
N SER A 318 19.64 50.45 -5.86
CA SER A 318 19.61 51.59 -6.82
C SER A 318 19.11 51.26 -8.22
N ARG A 319 18.63 50.03 -8.49
CA ARG A 319 17.97 49.70 -9.77
C ARG A 319 16.68 48.92 -9.57
N LEU A 320 15.66 49.61 -9.07
CA LEU A 320 14.27 49.20 -9.13
C LEU A 320 13.52 50.15 -10.08
N LYS A 321 13.81 50.06 -11.38
CA LYS A 321 12.95 50.63 -12.42
C LYS A 321 12.90 49.73 -13.64
N SER A 322 11.66 49.43 -14.01
CA SER A 322 11.22 48.69 -15.19
C SER A 322 11.62 47.22 -15.26
N GLN A 323 10.66 46.34 -14.99
CA GLN A 323 10.36 45.25 -15.92
C GLN A 323 8.93 44.76 -15.68
N LYS A 324 8.22 44.58 -16.80
CA LYS A 324 6.78 44.36 -16.94
C LYS A 324 6.33 43.11 -16.18
N LYS A 325 5.10 43.17 -15.63
CA LYS A 325 4.32 41.99 -15.23
C LYS A 325 4.21 41.04 -16.44
N VAL A 326 5.02 39.99 -16.46
CA VAL A 326 4.76 38.84 -17.34
C VAL A 326 3.62 38.07 -16.68
N LYS A 327 2.42 38.19 -17.25
CA LYS A 327 1.33 37.26 -16.98
C LYS A 327 1.78 35.88 -17.46
N LEU A 328 2.11 34.99 -16.54
CA LEU A 328 2.11 33.55 -16.84
C LEU A 328 0.66 33.17 -17.20
N PRO A 329 0.40 32.50 -18.31
CA PRO A 329 -0.94 32.06 -18.64
C PRO A 329 -1.39 31.06 -17.57
N CYS A 330 -2.51 31.35 -16.92
CA CYS A 330 -3.25 30.34 -16.16
C CYS A 330 -3.57 29.21 -17.14
N LEU A 331 -2.93 28.06 -16.96
CA LEU A 331 -3.39 26.82 -17.59
C LEU A 331 -4.82 26.56 -17.10
N PRO A 332 -5.80 26.33 -18.00
CA PRO A 332 -7.14 25.98 -17.60
C PRO A 332 -7.12 24.71 -16.76
N LEU A 333 -7.73 24.76 -15.59
CA LEU A 333 -7.86 23.69 -14.59
C LEU A 333 -8.80 22.55 -15.05
N HIS A 334 -8.77 22.17 -16.33
CA HIS A 334 -9.69 21.19 -16.91
C HIS A 334 -9.06 20.17 -17.88
N LYS A 335 -7.73 19.93 -17.79
CA LYS A 335 -7.06 18.87 -18.58
C LYS A 335 -6.17 17.90 -17.79
N ALA A 336 -6.17 17.97 -16.46
CA ALA A 336 -5.37 17.04 -15.63
C ALA A 336 -6.11 15.75 -15.19
N CYS A 337 -7.44 15.65 -15.40
CA CYS A 337 -8.22 14.48 -14.94
C CYS A 337 -8.93 13.69 -16.06
N LEU A 338 -8.52 13.84 -17.34
CA LEU A 338 -9.14 13.13 -18.47
C LEU A 338 -8.12 12.52 -19.46
N ARG A 339 -7.01 11.97 -18.95
CA ARG A 339 -6.12 11.09 -19.74
C ARG A 339 -5.95 9.72 -19.09
N GLY A 340 -7.06 9.06 -18.81
CA GLY A 340 -7.09 7.66 -18.42
C GLY A 340 -8.37 7.02 -18.93
N THR A 341 -8.37 6.67 -20.22
CA THR A 341 -9.20 5.64 -20.91
C THR A 341 -9.39 6.05 -22.38
N ARG A 342 -8.41 5.71 -23.22
CA ARG A 342 -8.62 5.50 -24.66
C ARG A 342 -7.69 4.37 -25.12
N TRP A 343 -8.25 3.16 -25.15
CA TRP A 343 -7.85 2.03 -25.98
C TRP A 343 -9.19 1.37 -26.34
N ALA A 344 -9.82 1.83 -27.43
CA ALA A 344 -9.90 1.21 -28.76
C ALA A 344 -10.94 0.06 -28.78
N GLY A 345 -11.94 0.02 -29.66
CA GLY A 345 -11.95 0.47 -31.05
C GLY A 345 -11.51 -0.69 -31.91
#